data_AF-A0A6I4N1J3-F1
#
_entry.id   AF-A0A6I4N1J3-F1
#
_cell.length_a   1.000
_cell.length_b   1.000
_cell.length_c   1.000
_cell.angle_alpha   90.00
_cell.angle_beta   90.00
_cell.angle_gamma   90.00
#
_symmetry.space_group_name_H-M   'P 1'
#
loop_
_entity.id
_entity.type
_entity.pdbx_description
1 polymer ?
#
loop_
_entity_poly.entity_id
_entity_poly.type
_entity_poly.pdbx_seq_one_letter_code
_entity_poly.pdbx_strand_id
1 'polypeptide(L)'
;MGRSRRTIPEELLLLALDPATGTTAQPQSLDLGLAGAQLVELALAGRIAPDGDRIAVVMPRPTGDPTLDSALELLRRRGSPVRAVHWIGGPRLGLRQIYLAHLERCGMVHAVSGQMCGVLPTTRYQATDTAISRDIRSRLDSAIRTGVPPDPRTAALAALAHAVGLGKHLYPGNEGRSSRSRLRDLIRHDPMGGLVAHAVMDVQNGVAAQPRRSPAPAGPGGPGGPGGPGGGRQPARTAPEPGGVPMQPRRGSMARAVAH
;
A
#
# COMPACT_ATOMS: atom_id res chain seq x y z
N MET A 1 24.64 -1.29 9.91
CA MET A 1 23.53 -1.26 8.93
C MET A 1 23.38 0.16 8.44
N GLY A 2 23.80 0.42 7.20
CA GLY A 2 23.94 1.77 6.67
C GLY A 2 22.59 2.45 6.53
N ARG A 3 22.35 3.51 7.30
CA ARG A 3 21.27 4.45 7.00
C ARG A 3 21.53 4.98 5.60
N SER A 4 20.72 4.57 4.64
CA SER A 4 20.64 5.31 3.39
C SER A 4 20.11 6.70 3.77
N ARG A 5 20.86 7.76 3.47
CA ARG A 5 20.60 9.15 3.89
C ARG A 5 19.34 9.76 3.24
N ARG A 6 18.55 8.95 2.54
CA ARG A 6 17.40 9.30 1.70
C ARG A 6 16.17 8.62 2.27
N THR A 7 14.99 9.10 1.94
CA THR A 7 13.70 8.51 2.32
C THR A 7 13.22 7.52 1.23
N ILE A 8 12.35 6.56 1.57
CA ILE A 8 11.78 5.62 0.61
C ILE A 8 11.06 6.35 -0.56
N PRO A 9 10.30 7.45 -0.33
CA PRO A 9 9.72 8.23 -1.42
C PRO A 9 10.76 8.76 -2.42
N GLU A 10 11.89 9.24 -1.92
CA GLU A 10 12.99 9.74 -2.76
C GLU A 10 13.66 8.63 -3.55
N GLU A 11 13.95 7.50 -2.91
CA GLU A 11 14.54 6.35 -3.59
C GLU A 11 13.61 5.80 -4.67
N LEU A 12 12.30 5.74 -4.40
CA LEU A 12 11.29 5.32 -5.37
C LEU A 12 11.21 6.29 -6.56
N LEU A 13 11.23 7.60 -6.28
CA LEU A 13 11.21 8.64 -7.31
C LEU A 13 12.46 8.59 -8.20
N LEU A 14 13.65 8.45 -7.60
CA LEU A 14 14.91 8.32 -8.32
C LEU A 14 14.95 7.07 -9.22
N LEU A 15 14.34 5.96 -8.78
CA LEU A 15 14.19 4.75 -9.60
C LEU A 15 13.19 4.90 -10.75
N ALA A 16 12.28 5.87 -10.68
CA ALA A 16 11.30 6.14 -11.72
C ALA A 16 11.79 7.15 -12.76
N LEU A 17 12.85 7.90 -12.46
CA LEU A 17 13.42 8.89 -13.38
C LEU A 17 14.40 8.21 -14.35
N ASP A 18 14.14 8.42 -15.65
CA ASP A 18 15.09 8.07 -16.68
C ASP A 18 16.25 9.08 -16.68
N PRO A 19 17.50 8.64 -16.46
CA PRO A 19 18.65 9.54 -16.32
C PRO A 19 19.04 10.22 -17.64
N ALA A 20 18.67 9.67 -18.79
CA ALA A 20 19.02 10.23 -20.10
C ALA A 20 17.99 11.24 -20.60
N THR A 21 16.70 10.98 -20.36
CA THR A 21 15.59 11.76 -20.93
C THR A 21 14.88 12.65 -19.91
N GLY A 22 15.02 12.37 -18.61
CA GLY A 22 14.25 13.00 -17.54
C GLY A 22 12.78 12.60 -17.51
N THR A 23 12.44 11.53 -18.22
CA THR A 23 11.07 10.99 -18.26
C THR A 23 10.78 10.24 -16.97
N THR A 24 9.62 10.49 -16.37
CA THR A 24 9.13 9.70 -15.23
C THR A 24 8.37 8.47 -15.73
N ALA A 25 8.82 7.28 -15.34
CA ALA A 25 8.11 6.04 -15.60
C ALA A 25 6.86 5.92 -14.71
N GLN A 26 5.74 5.51 -15.31
CA GLN A 26 4.46 5.27 -14.62
C GLN A 26 3.99 6.44 -13.74
N PRO A 27 3.89 7.68 -14.26
CA PRO A 27 3.72 8.87 -13.41
C PRO A 27 2.45 8.85 -12.55
N GLN A 28 1.33 8.31 -13.06
CA GLN A 28 0.09 8.20 -12.28
C GLN A 28 0.22 7.20 -11.12
N SER A 29 0.75 6.01 -11.40
CA SER A 29 0.98 4.99 -10.37
C SER A 29 2.05 5.41 -9.37
N LEU A 30 3.05 6.16 -9.82
CA LEU A 30 4.11 6.69 -8.96
C LEU A 30 3.56 7.63 -7.89
N ASP A 31 2.58 8.48 -8.20
CA ASP A 31 1.98 9.39 -7.22
C ASP A 31 1.30 8.61 -6.07
N LEU A 32 0.64 7.50 -6.38
CA LEU A 32 0.10 6.56 -5.38
C LEU A 32 1.23 5.91 -4.57
N GLY A 33 2.30 5.48 -5.26
CA GLY A 33 3.49 4.91 -4.64
C GLY A 33 4.19 5.87 -3.68
N LEU A 34 4.25 7.17 -3.99
CA LEU A 34 4.84 8.18 -3.11
C LEU A 34 4.02 8.33 -1.83
N ALA A 35 2.69 8.34 -1.92
CA ALA A 35 1.83 8.38 -0.74
C ALA A 35 2.00 7.12 0.13
N GLY A 36 2.17 5.96 -0.51
CA GLY A 36 2.50 4.70 0.17
C GLY A 36 3.90 4.69 0.80
N ALA A 37 4.88 5.22 0.08
CA ALA A 37 6.27 5.33 0.51
C ALA A 37 6.42 6.18 1.77
N GLN A 38 5.59 7.23 1.94
CA GLN A 38 5.55 7.99 3.19
C GLN A 38 5.15 7.11 4.38
N LEU A 39 4.20 6.20 4.19
CA LEU A 39 3.78 5.27 5.24
C LEU A 39 4.90 4.29 5.59
N VAL A 40 5.58 3.76 4.58
CA VAL A 40 6.74 2.89 4.81
C VAL A 40 7.82 3.63 5.60
N GLU A 41 8.19 4.84 5.20
CA GLU A 41 9.22 5.63 5.89
C GLU A 41 8.81 5.96 7.34
N LEU A 42 7.55 6.34 7.56
CA LEU A 42 7.01 6.58 8.90
C LEU A 42 7.02 5.30 9.77
N ALA A 43 6.79 4.14 9.18
CA ALA A 43 6.85 2.85 9.89
C ALA A 43 8.27 2.46 10.25
N LEU A 44 9.23 2.64 9.32
CA LEU A 44 10.65 2.45 9.58
C LEU A 44 11.17 3.39 10.67
N ALA A 45 10.61 4.60 10.76
CA ALA A 45 10.86 5.56 11.85
C ALA A 45 10.10 5.23 13.15
N GLY A 46 9.33 4.15 13.20
CA GLY A 46 8.57 3.71 14.38
C GLY A 46 7.43 4.67 14.76
N ARG A 47 6.92 5.47 13.82
CA ARG A 47 5.85 6.45 14.07
C ARG A 47 4.46 5.84 13.90
N ILE A 48 4.35 4.88 12.99
CA ILE A 48 3.12 4.17 12.69
C ILE A 48 3.38 2.66 12.60
N ALA A 49 2.32 1.87 12.74
CA ALA A 49 2.37 0.42 12.58
C ALA A 49 1.17 -0.08 11.75
N PRO A 50 1.33 -1.20 11.03
CA PRO A 50 0.19 -1.87 10.42
C PRO A 50 -0.74 -2.45 11.49
N ASP A 51 -2.04 -2.33 11.25
CA ASP A 51 -3.14 -2.89 12.04
C ASP A 51 -4.13 -3.55 11.07
N GLY A 52 -3.86 -4.80 10.68
CA GLY A 52 -4.59 -5.46 9.59
C GLY A 52 -4.42 -4.73 8.25
N ASP A 53 -5.54 -4.29 7.64
CA ASP A 53 -5.56 -3.46 6.43
C ASP A 53 -5.44 -1.95 6.70
N ARG A 54 -5.20 -1.59 7.97
CA ARG A 54 -5.16 -0.21 8.47
C ARG A 54 -3.78 0.18 8.98
N ILE A 55 -3.66 1.48 9.21
CA ILE A 55 -2.47 2.16 9.71
C ILE A 55 -2.83 2.82 11.03
N ALA A 56 -2.14 2.44 12.09
CA ALA A 56 -2.28 3.04 13.41
C ALA A 56 -1.08 3.93 13.72
N VAL A 57 -1.33 5.10 14.31
CA VAL A 57 -0.26 5.96 14.84
C VAL A 57 0.17 5.41 16.20
N VAL A 58 1.45 5.05 16.32
CA VAL A 58 2.01 4.47 17.56
C VAL A 58 2.86 5.48 18.33
N MET A 59 3.59 6.34 17.64
CA MET A 59 4.44 7.37 18.24
C MET A 59 4.30 8.67 17.44
N PRO A 60 3.50 9.65 17.90
CA PRO A 60 3.27 10.91 17.19
C PRO A 60 4.41 11.92 17.44
N ARG A 61 5.67 11.49 17.31
CA ARG A 61 6.84 12.39 17.42
C ARG A 61 7.29 12.80 16.01
N PRO A 62 7.72 14.06 15.82
CA PRO A 62 8.32 14.48 14.55
C PRO A 62 9.47 13.56 14.11
N THR A 63 9.61 13.44 12.80
CA THR A 63 10.69 12.73 12.10
C THR A 63 11.83 13.69 11.73
N GLY A 64 11.54 14.99 11.66
CA GLY A 64 12.47 16.01 11.16
C GLY A 64 12.36 16.26 9.65
N ASP A 65 11.57 15.46 8.94
CA ASP A 65 11.17 15.73 7.56
C ASP A 65 9.78 16.39 7.55
N PRO A 66 9.64 17.65 7.09
CA PRO A 66 8.36 18.36 7.10
C PRO A 66 7.26 17.68 6.29
N THR A 67 7.62 16.94 5.23
CA THR A 67 6.68 16.24 4.34
C THR A 67 6.13 15.00 5.04
N LEU A 68 6.99 14.24 5.73
CA LEU A 68 6.58 13.11 6.57
C LEU A 68 5.81 13.56 7.82
N ASP A 69 6.22 14.67 8.44
CA ASP A 69 5.57 15.21 9.64
C ASP A 69 4.15 15.72 9.32
N SER A 70 3.96 16.32 8.16
CA SER A 70 2.63 16.69 7.65
C SER A 70 1.73 15.46 7.46
N ALA A 71 2.29 14.37 6.90
CA ALA A 71 1.57 13.11 6.76
C ALA A 71 1.22 12.47 8.11
N LEU A 72 2.17 12.47 9.06
CA LEU A 72 1.96 11.96 10.41
C LEU A 72 0.87 12.73 11.16
N GLU A 73 0.88 14.06 11.04
CA GLU A 73 -0.13 14.93 11.66
C GLU A 73 -1.53 14.69 11.08
N LEU A 74 -1.64 14.49 9.76
CA LEU A 74 -2.90 14.13 9.11
C LEU A 74 -3.43 12.77 9.59
N LEU A 75 -2.56 11.76 9.79
CA LEU A 75 -2.95 10.48 10.39
C LEU A 75 -3.41 10.67 11.84
N ARG A 76 -2.66 11.44 12.64
CA ARG A 76 -2.96 11.71 14.05
C ARG A 76 -4.34 12.35 14.22
N ARG A 77 -4.68 13.33 13.37
CA ARG A 77 -5.98 14.03 13.38
C ARG A 77 -7.18 13.12 13.10
N ARG A 78 -6.99 11.96 12.47
CA ARG A 78 -8.08 10.99 12.26
C ARG A 78 -8.49 10.30 13.56
N GLY A 79 -7.63 10.26 14.58
CA GLY A 79 -7.92 9.71 15.91
C GLY A 79 -8.18 8.20 15.95
N SER A 80 -8.11 7.50 14.82
CA SER A 80 -8.39 6.06 14.70
C SER A 80 -7.60 5.46 13.53
N PRO A 81 -7.36 4.13 13.52
CA PRO A 81 -6.63 3.47 12.44
C PRO A 81 -7.28 3.69 11.06
N VAL A 82 -6.47 4.10 10.08
CA VAL A 82 -6.91 4.49 8.73
C VAL A 82 -6.61 3.38 7.73
N ARG A 83 -7.58 3.00 6.90
CA ARG A 83 -7.34 2.01 5.82
C ARG A 83 -6.28 2.53 4.84
N ALA A 84 -5.29 1.70 4.52
CA ALA A 84 -4.20 2.08 3.63
C ALA A 84 -4.70 2.52 2.25
N VAL A 85 -5.69 1.79 1.68
CA VAL A 85 -6.30 2.11 0.38
C VAL A 85 -6.96 3.50 0.36
N HIS A 86 -7.57 3.94 1.47
CA HIS A 86 -8.18 5.27 1.56
C HIS A 86 -7.13 6.38 1.74
N TRP A 87 -6.04 6.08 2.43
CA TRP A 87 -4.93 7.02 2.59
C TRP A 87 -4.22 7.28 1.25
N ILE A 88 -3.94 6.21 0.51
CA ILE A 88 -3.21 6.22 -0.75
C ILE A 88 -4.07 6.77 -1.89
N GLY A 89 -5.36 6.40 -1.96
CA GLY A 89 -6.30 6.93 -2.95
C GLY A 89 -6.81 8.34 -2.65
N GLY A 90 -6.41 8.94 -1.53
CA GLY A 90 -6.80 10.31 -1.16
C GLY A 90 -6.09 11.38 -1.99
N PRO A 91 -6.60 12.63 -1.99
CA PRO A 91 -5.98 13.73 -2.72
C PRO A 91 -4.57 14.04 -2.18
N ARG A 92 -3.56 13.95 -3.05
CA ARG A 92 -2.14 14.24 -2.76
C ARG A 92 -1.57 15.21 -3.78
N LEU A 93 -2.21 16.37 -3.90
CA LEU A 93 -1.79 17.41 -4.82
C LEU A 93 -0.35 17.85 -4.53
N GLY A 94 0.51 17.78 -5.54
CA GLY A 94 1.89 18.28 -5.47
C GLY A 94 2.91 17.39 -4.75
N LEU A 95 2.55 16.20 -4.25
CA LEU A 95 3.49 15.36 -3.48
C LEU A 95 4.78 15.04 -4.26
N ARG A 96 4.64 14.68 -5.54
CA ARG A 96 5.80 14.46 -6.43
C ARG A 96 6.66 15.71 -6.57
N GLN A 97 6.04 16.89 -6.73
CA GLN A 97 6.77 18.13 -6.90
C GLN A 97 7.52 18.53 -5.62
N ILE A 98 6.95 18.25 -4.44
CA ILE A 98 7.63 18.48 -3.14
C ILE A 98 8.90 17.64 -3.06
N TYR A 99 8.84 16.34 -3.40
CA TYR A 99 10.02 15.47 -3.39
C TYR A 99 11.04 15.86 -4.48
N LEU A 100 10.60 16.20 -5.70
CA LEU A 100 11.49 16.67 -6.76
C LEU A 100 12.23 17.95 -6.37
N ALA A 101 11.54 18.92 -5.77
CA ALA A 101 12.15 20.15 -5.28
C ALA A 101 13.13 19.91 -4.12
N HIS A 102 12.87 18.92 -3.27
CA HIS A 102 13.83 18.52 -2.24
C HIS A 102 15.08 17.87 -2.86
N LEU A 103 14.91 16.89 -3.75
CA LEU A 103 16.00 16.24 -4.47
C LEU A 103 16.85 17.23 -5.28
N GLU A 104 16.22 18.24 -5.88
CA GLU A 104 16.90 19.32 -6.61
C GLU A 104 17.76 20.17 -5.68
N ARG A 105 17.22 20.59 -4.53
CA ARG A 105 18.00 21.31 -3.50
C ARG A 105 19.17 20.48 -2.95
N CYS A 106 19.02 19.16 -2.92
CA CYS A 106 20.09 18.24 -2.54
C CYS A 106 21.08 17.93 -3.69
N GLY A 107 20.88 18.50 -4.89
CA GLY A 107 21.75 18.29 -6.05
C GLY A 107 21.63 16.90 -6.69
N MET A 108 20.60 16.11 -6.34
CA MET A 108 20.42 14.75 -6.85
C MET A 108 19.70 14.72 -8.20
N VAL A 109 18.89 15.73 -8.46
CA VAL A 109 18.23 15.96 -9.75
C VAL A 109 18.41 17.42 -10.15
N HIS A 110 18.20 17.73 -11.42
CA HIS A 110 18.10 19.11 -11.89
C HIS A 110 16.88 19.27 -12.79
N ALA A 111 16.22 20.43 -12.67
CA ALA A 111 15.17 20.81 -13.59
C ALA A 111 15.74 21.10 -14.99
N VAL A 112 15.19 20.42 -15.99
CA VAL A 112 15.44 20.65 -17.41
C VAL A 112 14.18 21.24 -18.00
N SER A 113 14.26 22.49 -18.44
CA SER A 113 13.20 23.15 -19.20
C SER A 113 13.12 22.55 -20.61
N GLY A 114 11.94 22.07 -20.97
CA GLY A 114 11.58 21.66 -22.30
C GLY A 114 10.32 22.38 -22.78
N GLN A 115 9.87 22.06 -23.99
CA GLN A 115 8.59 22.53 -24.51
C GLN A 115 7.73 21.34 -24.97
N MET A 116 6.47 21.35 -24.56
CA MET A 116 5.43 20.48 -25.11
C MET A 116 4.74 21.26 -26.24
N CYS A 117 4.70 20.68 -27.44
CA CYS A 117 4.13 21.30 -28.66
C CYS A 117 4.68 22.70 -29.00
N GLY A 118 5.94 23.00 -28.66
CA GLY A 118 6.62 24.26 -29.01
C GLY A 118 6.19 25.53 -28.26
N VAL A 119 5.11 25.48 -27.47
CA VAL A 119 4.56 26.67 -26.79
C VAL A 119 4.30 26.49 -25.29
N LEU A 120 4.12 25.26 -24.81
CA LEU A 120 3.89 25.01 -23.39
C LEU A 120 5.22 24.63 -22.71
N PRO A 121 5.82 25.50 -21.88
CA PRO A 121 7.01 25.12 -21.13
C PRO A 121 6.69 23.93 -20.23
N THR A 122 7.53 22.90 -20.29
CA THR A 122 7.45 21.72 -19.43
C THR A 122 8.74 21.60 -18.64
N THR A 123 8.64 21.38 -17.33
CA THR A 123 9.80 21.11 -16.50
C THR A 123 9.93 19.61 -16.34
N ARG A 124 11.04 19.05 -16.82
CA ARG A 124 11.43 17.66 -16.56
C ARG A 124 12.51 17.64 -15.51
N TYR A 125 12.66 16.53 -14.80
CA TYR A 125 13.72 16.37 -13.82
C TYR A 125 14.63 15.22 -14.26
N GLN A 126 15.92 15.50 -14.34
CA GLN A 126 16.95 14.52 -14.69
C GLN A 126 17.80 14.23 -13.47
N ALA A 127 18.13 12.96 -13.24
CA ALA A 127 19.03 12.56 -12.17
C ALA A 127 20.45 13.07 -12.49
N THR A 128 20.97 13.94 -11.63
CA THR A 128 22.33 14.50 -11.76
C THR A 128 23.36 13.49 -11.28
N ASP A 129 23.06 12.77 -10.19
CA ASP A 129 23.93 11.73 -9.65
C ASP A 129 23.40 10.34 -10.00
N THR A 130 23.94 9.77 -11.08
CA THR A 130 23.59 8.40 -11.51
C THR A 130 24.19 7.33 -10.61
N ALA A 131 25.20 7.64 -9.78
CA ALA A 131 25.77 6.68 -8.84
C ALA A 131 24.79 6.35 -7.72
N ILE A 132 24.00 7.33 -7.27
CA ILE A 132 22.91 7.13 -6.31
C ILE A 132 21.86 6.16 -6.85
N SER A 133 21.33 6.40 -8.04
CA SER A 133 20.32 5.52 -8.63
C SER A 133 20.90 4.12 -8.90
N ARG A 134 22.19 4.03 -9.26
CA ARG A 134 22.91 2.76 -9.42
C ARG A 134 23.08 2.00 -8.11
N ASP A 135 23.39 2.69 -7.00
CA ASP A 135 23.48 2.10 -5.65
C ASP A 135 22.13 1.53 -5.22
N ILE A 136 21.06 2.32 -5.34
CA ILE A 136 19.69 1.89 -5.03
C ILE A 136 19.34 0.63 -5.83
N ARG A 137 19.61 0.65 -7.14
CA ARG A 137 19.37 -0.49 -8.04
C ARG A 137 20.24 -1.69 -7.70
N SER A 138 21.50 -1.51 -7.35
CA SER A 138 22.42 -2.58 -6.97
C SER A 138 21.95 -3.34 -5.73
N ARG A 139 21.37 -2.63 -4.74
CA ARG A 139 20.76 -3.28 -3.56
C ARG A 139 19.55 -4.14 -3.95
N LEU A 140 18.68 -3.62 -4.82
CA LEU A 140 17.53 -4.39 -5.35
C LEU A 140 18.01 -5.60 -6.15
N ASP A 141 18.99 -5.43 -7.04
CA ASP A 141 19.59 -6.49 -7.84
C ASP A 141 20.20 -7.58 -6.95
N SER A 142 20.88 -7.19 -5.87
CA SER A 142 21.48 -8.13 -4.92
C SER A 142 20.42 -8.92 -4.16
N ALA A 143 19.34 -8.28 -3.73
CA ALA A 143 18.21 -8.94 -3.08
C ALA A 143 17.54 -9.97 -4.00
N ILE A 144 17.26 -9.62 -5.25
CA ILE A 144 16.62 -10.55 -6.19
C ILE A 144 17.57 -11.66 -6.66
N ARG A 145 18.89 -11.44 -6.72
CA ARG A 145 19.85 -12.47 -7.16
C ARG A 145 20.11 -13.51 -6.08
N THR A 146 20.34 -13.06 -4.85
CA THR A 146 20.79 -13.93 -3.76
C THR A 146 19.65 -14.71 -3.12
N GLY A 147 18.41 -14.19 -3.17
CA GLY A 147 17.26 -14.79 -2.50
C GLY A 147 17.35 -14.75 -0.96
N VAL A 148 18.41 -14.15 -0.42
CA VAL A 148 18.56 -13.88 1.01
C VAL A 148 17.56 -12.79 1.38
N PRO A 149 16.84 -12.92 2.51
CA PRO A 149 15.91 -11.88 2.97
C PRO A 149 16.64 -10.53 3.05
N PRO A 150 16.23 -9.52 2.25
CA PRO A 150 16.85 -8.21 2.29
C PRO A 150 16.46 -7.48 3.58
N ASP A 151 17.16 -6.38 3.86
CA ASP A 151 16.74 -5.51 4.96
C ASP A 151 15.32 -4.93 4.70
N PRO A 152 14.57 -4.56 5.76
CA PRO A 152 13.19 -4.10 5.62
C PRO A 152 13.03 -2.92 4.64
N ARG A 153 14.01 -2.03 4.58
CA ARG A 153 13.98 -0.86 3.69
C ARG A 153 14.05 -1.28 2.22
N THR A 154 14.98 -2.19 1.89
CA THR A 154 15.11 -2.74 0.54
C THR A 154 13.89 -3.59 0.14
N ALA A 155 13.35 -4.40 1.07
CA ALA A 155 12.11 -5.15 0.85
C ALA A 155 10.92 -4.23 0.54
N ALA A 156 10.74 -3.17 1.32
CA ALA A 156 9.65 -2.21 1.14
C ALA A 156 9.78 -1.43 -0.19
N LEU A 157 11.00 -1.03 -0.55
CA LEU A 157 11.27 -0.37 -1.83
C LEU A 157 10.95 -1.30 -3.01
N ALA A 158 11.33 -2.57 -2.91
CA ALA A 158 11.01 -3.58 -3.93
C ALA A 158 9.49 -3.77 -4.08
N ALA A 159 8.78 -3.86 -2.95
CA ALA A 159 7.32 -3.97 -2.90
C ALA A 159 6.63 -2.79 -3.59
N LEU A 160 7.06 -1.56 -3.27
CA LEU A 160 6.55 -0.34 -3.89
C LEU A 160 6.87 -0.27 -5.38
N ALA A 161 8.13 -0.51 -5.77
CA ALA A 161 8.54 -0.49 -7.17
C ALA A 161 7.76 -1.52 -8.01
N HIS A 162 7.44 -2.67 -7.43
CA HIS A 162 6.53 -3.63 -8.03
C HIS A 162 5.11 -3.06 -8.18
N ALA A 163 4.53 -2.56 -7.08
CA ALA A 163 3.14 -2.07 -7.03
C ALA A 163 2.87 -0.88 -7.97
N VAL A 164 3.86 0.00 -8.17
CA VAL A 164 3.73 1.12 -9.12
C VAL A 164 4.05 0.74 -10.57
N GLY A 165 4.39 -0.52 -10.84
CA GLY A 165 4.66 -0.99 -12.19
C GLY A 165 6.04 -0.64 -12.74
N LEU A 166 7.01 -0.24 -11.90
CA LEU A 166 8.38 0.08 -12.34
C LEU A 166 9.17 -1.15 -12.79
N GLY A 167 8.67 -2.36 -12.55
CA GLY A 167 9.38 -3.59 -12.90
C GLY A 167 9.84 -3.68 -14.37
N LYS A 168 9.07 -3.18 -15.34
CA LYS A 168 9.48 -3.16 -16.77
C LYS A 168 10.52 -2.08 -17.08
N HIS A 169 10.50 -0.99 -16.33
CA HIS A 169 11.50 0.08 -16.43
C HIS A 169 12.83 -0.37 -15.83
N LEU A 170 12.78 -1.02 -14.66
CA LEU A 170 13.96 -1.57 -14.00
C LEU A 170 14.52 -2.79 -14.75
N TYR A 171 13.67 -3.74 -15.15
CA TYR A 171 14.09 -5.00 -15.78
C TYR A 171 13.37 -5.17 -17.12
N PRO A 172 13.84 -4.48 -18.18
CA PRO A 172 13.21 -4.51 -19.49
C PRO A 172 13.38 -5.88 -20.18
N GLY A 173 12.56 -6.11 -21.21
CA GLY A 173 12.66 -7.30 -22.05
C GLY A 173 12.19 -8.61 -21.40
N ASN A 174 12.36 -9.70 -22.15
CA ASN A 174 11.99 -11.04 -21.72
C ASN A 174 12.93 -11.60 -20.65
N GLU A 175 14.22 -11.26 -20.73
CA GLU A 175 15.26 -11.66 -19.76
C GLU A 175 14.95 -11.13 -18.36
N GLY A 176 14.38 -9.91 -18.27
CA GLY A 176 13.94 -9.31 -17.01
C GLY A 176 12.71 -9.94 -16.37
N ARG A 177 12.07 -10.96 -16.98
CA ARG A 177 10.86 -11.60 -16.43
C ARG A 177 11.14 -12.25 -15.06
N SER A 178 12.25 -12.98 -14.94
CA SER A 178 12.60 -13.66 -13.68
C SER A 178 12.89 -12.66 -12.56
N SER A 179 13.58 -11.57 -12.88
CA SER A 179 13.86 -10.46 -11.94
C SER A 179 12.58 -9.78 -11.47
N ARG A 180 11.61 -9.54 -12.37
CA ARG A 180 10.30 -8.97 -12.01
C ARG A 180 9.47 -9.89 -11.11
N SER A 181 9.57 -11.21 -11.31
CA SER A 181 8.93 -12.18 -10.41
C SER A 181 9.56 -12.09 -9.02
N ARG A 182 10.89 -12.17 -8.94
CA ARG A 182 11.63 -12.11 -7.68
C ARG A 182 11.41 -10.78 -6.94
N LEU A 183 11.35 -9.66 -7.67
CA LEU A 183 11.01 -8.36 -7.10
C LEU A 183 9.63 -8.36 -6.41
N ARG A 184 8.64 -9.05 -6.99
CA ARG A 184 7.30 -9.21 -6.39
C ARG A 184 7.37 -10.08 -5.14
N ASP A 185 8.15 -11.16 -5.16
CA ASP A 185 8.24 -12.09 -4.03
C ASP A 185 8.83 -11.43 -2.78
N LEU A 186 9.65 -10.38 -2.95
CA LEU A 186 10.22 -9.60 -1.84
C LEU A 186 9.17 -8.89 -0.98
N ILE A 187 7.93 -8.71 -1.47
CA ILE A 187 6.80 -8.18 -0.70
C ILE A 187 6.60 -8.94 0.61
N ARG A 188 6.88 -10.25 0.63
CA ARG A 188 6.68 -11.12 1.79
C ARG A 188 7.63 -10.82 2.96
N HIS A 189 8.70 -10.06 2.72
CA HIS A 189 9.73 -9.77 3.72
C HIS A 189 9.51 -8.44 4.47
N ASP A 190 8.50 -7.65 4.12
CA ASP A 190 8.16 -6.43 4.84
C ASP A 190 6.64 -6.24 4.99
N PRO A 191 6.07 -6.38 6.20
CA PRO A 191 4.63 -6.25 6.42
C PRO A 191 4.04 -4.90 5.99
N MET A 192 4.73 -3.79 6.26
CA MET A 192 4.23 -2.46 5.91
C MET A 192 4.29 -2.22 4.40
N GLY A 193 5.40 -2.58 3.76
CA GLY A 193 5.61 -2.51 2.33
C GLY A 193 4.63 -3.37 1.57
N GLY A 194 4.30 -4.57 2.07
CA GLY A 194 3.24 -5.40 1.52
C GLY A 194 1.84 -4.80 1.66
N LEU A 195 1.48 -4.30 2.84
CA LEU A 195 0.21 -3.60 3.07
C LEU A 195 0.04 -2.43 2.09
N VAL A 196 1.08 -1.60 1.96
CA VAL A 196 1.07 -0.44 1.08
C VAL A 196 1.05 -0.85 -0.39
N ALA A 197 1.85 -1.84 -0.81
CA ALA A 197 1.88 -2.34 -2.17
C ALA A 197 0.51 -2.86 -2.61
N HIS A 198 -0.16 -3.65 -1.75
CA HIS A 198 -1.52 -4.11 -2.00
C HIS A 198 -2.50 -2.94 -2.11
N ALA A 199 -2.44 -1.99 -1.19
CA ALA A 199 -3.31 -0.81 -1.25
C ALA A 199 -3.08 0.05 -2.51
N VAL A 200 -1.84 0.20 -2.99
CA VAL A 200 -1.53 0.88 -4.26
C VAL A 200 -2.16 0.14 -5.44
N MET A 201 -2.01 -1.19 -5.51
CA MET A 201 -2.60 -2.02 -6.56
C MET A 201 -4.14 -1.98 -6.51
N ASP A 202 -4.73 -1.99 -5.31
CA ASP A 202 -6.18 -1.86 -5.11
C ASP A 202 -6.71 -0.53 -5.64
N VAL A 203 -6.04 0.59 -5.34
CA VAL A 203 -6.42 1.90 -5.90
C VAL A 203 -6.32 1.90 -7.43
N GLN A 204 -5.25 1.35 -8.00
CA GLN A 204 -5.07 1.25 -9.46
C GLN A 204 -6.15 0.40 -10.13
N ASN A 205 -6.60 -0.66 -9.45
CA ASN A 205 -7.67 -1.55 -9.91
C ASN A 205 -9.08 -0.96 -9.68
N GLY A 206 -9.19 0.27 -9.15
CA GLY A 206 -10.48 0.92 -8.90
C GLY A 206 -11.21 0.42 -7.65
N VAL A 207 -10.52 -0.27 -6.73
CA VAL A 207 -11.09 -0.78 -5.47
C VAL A 207 -11.27 0.36 -4.44
N ALA A 208 -10.78 1.57 -4.72
CA ALA A 208 -10.84 2.69 -3.79
C ALA A 208 -12.25 3.30 -3.65
N ALA A 209 -12.71 3.32 -2.40
CA ALA A 209 -13.76 4.16 -1.82
C ALA A 209 -15.22 3.92 -2.26
N GLN A 210 -15.75 2.74 -1.98
CA GLN A 210 -17.16 2.69 -1.53
C GLN A 210 -17.19 2.88 -0.02
N PRO A 211 -17.80 3.96 0.50
CA PRO A 211 -18.13 4.00 1.91
C PRO A 211 -19.08 2.83 2.16
N ARG A 212 -18.63 1.82 2.93
CA ARG A 212 -19.55 0.82 3.46
C ARG A 212 -20.57 1.60 4.28
N ARG A 213 -21.82 1.68 3.81
CA ARG A 213 -22.95 2.11 4.63
C ARG A 213 -22.92 1.23 5.87
N SER A 214 -22.67 1.83 7.03
CA SER A 214 -22.93 1.15 8.30
C SER A 214 -24.38 0.66 8.26
N PRO A 215 -24.67 -0.61 8.62
CA PRO A 215 -26.05 -0.99 8.87
C PRO A 215 -26.59 -0.02 9.93
N ALA A 216 -27.73 0.60 9.63
CA ALA A 216 -28.39 1.49 10.58
C ALA A 216 -28.54 0.75 11.91
N PRO A 217 -28.26 1.41 13.06
CA PRO A 217 -28.58 0.79 14.34
C PRO A 217 -30.08 0.50 14.34
N ALA A 218 -30.44 -0.78 14.53
CA ALA A 218 -31.81 -1.14 14.86
C ALA A 218 -32.21 -0.31 16.08
N GLY A 219 -33.16 0.60 15.89
CA GLY A 219 -33.60 1.51 16.93
C GLY A 219 -34.06 0.73 18.17
N PRO A 220 -33.82 1.24 19.39
CA PRO A 220 -34.28 0.58 20.59
C PRO A 220 -35.81 0.57 20.61
N GLY A 221 -36.40 -0.62 20.67
CA GLY A 221 -37.81 -0.80 21.00
C GLY A 221 -38.07 -0.20 22.38
N GLY A 222 -38.91 0.84 22.43
CA GLY A 222 -39.36 1.46 23.66
C GLY A 222 -40.37 0.56 24.41
N PRO A 223 -40.38 0.58 25.75
CA PRO A 223 -41.27 -0.24 26.56
C PRO A 223 -42.67 0.38 26.66
N GLY A 224 -43.67 -0.48 26.86
CA GLY A 224 -45.09 -0.16 26.78
C GLY A 224 -45.71 0.56 27.98
N GLY A 225 -46.98 0.93 27.80
CA GLY A 225 -47.94 1.33 28.81
C GLY A 225 -49.38 1.06 28.32
N PRO A 226 -50.35 0.76 29.22
CA PRO A 226 -51.52 -0.06 28.88
C PRO A 226 -52.84 0.72 28.70
N GLY A 227 -53.82 0.13 28.02
CA GLY A 227 -55.23 0.56 28.14
C GLY A 227 -56.20 0.07 27.07
N GLY A 228 -57.19 -0.74 27.48
CA GLY A 228 -58.54 -0.76 26.88
C GLY A 228 -58.94 -1.99 26.05
N PRO A 229 -60.04 -2.71 26.41
CA PRO A 229 -60.42 -3.98 25.79
C PRO A 229 -61.39 -3.80 24.60
N GLY A 230 -61.38 -4.73 23.65
CA GLY A 230 -62.35 -4.72 22.55
C GLY A 230 -62.29 -5.93 21.65
N GLY A 231 -63.00 -6.99 22.06
CA GLY A 231 -63.78 -7.92 21.24
C GLY A 231 -63.18 -8.53 19.97
N GLY A 232 -63.16 -9.87 19.93
CA GLY A 232 -63.51 -10.59 18.70
C GLY A 232 -62.64 -11.78 18.33
N ARG A 233 -63.16 -12.98 18.63
CA ARG A 233 -63.12 -14.20 17.80
C ARG A 233 -61.78 -14.90 17.51
N GLN A 234 -61.62 -16.04 18.17
CA GLN A 234 -61.00 -17.29 17.65
C GLN A 234 -61.68 -17.77 16.34
N PRO A 235 -61.14 -18.74 15.57
CA PRO A 235 -60.27 -19.87 15.97
C PRO A 235 -59.07 -20.07 14.98
N ALA A 236 -58.21 -21.07 14.96
CA ALA A 236 -58.13 -22.42 15.51
C ALA A 236 -56.66 -22.91 15.36
N ARG A 237 -56.22 -23.84 16.23
CA ARG A 237 -55.50 -25.11 15.93
C ARG A 237 -54.27 -25.02 14.99
N THR A 238 -53.07 -25.52 15.27
CA THR A 238 -52.67 -26.77 15.95
C THR A 238 -51.13 -26.80 15.95
N ALA A 239 -50.50 -27.23 17.04
CA ALA A 239 -49.15 -27.80 17.02
C ALA A 239 -49.23 -29.28 16.56
N PRO A 240 -48.13 -29.92 16.13
CA PRO A 240 -47.15 -30.43 17.10
C PRO A 240 -45.66 -30.31 16.70
N GLU A 241 -44.85 -30.08 17.73
CA GLU A 241 -43.58 -30.68 18.16
C GLU A 241 -42.77 -31.69 17.30
N PRO A 242 -41.47 -31.89 17.63
CA PRO A 242 -40.38 -32.15 16.69
C PRO A 242 -39.86 -33.60 16.71
N GLY A 243 -38.94 -33.93 15.79
CA GLY A 243 -38.06 -35.08 15.97
C GLY A 243 -37.33 -35.55 14.72
N GLY A 244 -36.02 -35.79 14.85
CA GLY A 244 -35.32 -36.80 14.03
C GLY A 244 -34.03 -36.36 13.36
N VAL A 245 -32.90 -36.55 14.05
CA VAL A 245 -31.57 -36.79 13.45
C VAL A 245 -31.29 -38.29 13.57
N PRO A 246 -30.74 -38.96 12.53
CA PRO A 246 -29.44 -39.65 12.68
C PRO A 246 -28.58 -39.53 11.40
N MET A 247 -27.29 -39.18 11.49
CA MET A 247 -26.11 -40.03 11.73
C MET A 247 -25.72 -40.99 10.57
N GLN A 248 -24.72 -40.55 9.79
CA GLN A 248 -23.55 -41.24 9.18
C GLN A 248 -23.63 -42.70 8.66
N PRO A 249 -22.81 -43.04 7.63
CA PRO A 249 -21.51 -43.65 7.96
C PRO A 249 -20.31 -43.17 7.11
N ARG A 250 -19.18 -43.11 7.82
CA ARG A 250 -17.80 -43.07 7.31
C ARG A 250 -17.46 -44.33 6.51
N ARG A 251 -16.62 -44.20 5.48
CA ARG A 251 -15.76 -45.28 4.98
C ARG A 251 -14.31 -44.83 5.03
N GLY A 252 -13.46 -45.62 5.71
CA GLY A 252 -12.00 -45.66 5.49
C GLY A 252 -11.70 -46.25 4.11
N SER A 253 -10.47 -46.45 3.65
CA SER A 253 -9.19 -46.74 4.29
C SER A 253 -8.14 -46.77 3.16
N MET A 254 -6.90 -46.35 3.41
CA MET A 254 -5.70 -47.21 3.29
C MET A 254 -4.41 -46.39 3.10
N ALA A 255 -3.49 -46.66 4.02
CA ALA A 255 -2.08 -46.37 3.90
C ALA A 255 -1.41 -47.36 2.91
N ARG A 256 -0.37 -46.90 2.22
CA ARG A 256 0.75 -47.77 1.84
C ARG A 256 2.03 -46.95 1.70
N ALA A 257 3.02 -47.32 2.50
CA ALA A 257 4.42 -46.96 2.36
C ALA A 257 5.09 -47.88 1.33
N VAL A 258 6.08 -47.39 0.57
CA VAL A 258 7.27 -48.15 0.15
C VAL A 258 8.43 -47.16 -0.02
N ALA A 259 9.56 -47.48 0.63
CA ALA A 259 10.87 -46.93 0.38
C ALA A 259 11.59 -47.79 -0.68
N HIS A 260 12.34 -47.15 -1.58
CA HIS A 260 13.66 -47.56 -2.06
C HIS A 260 14.29 -46.42 -2.86
#